data_AF-A1TEU9-F1
#
_entry.id   AF-A1TEU9-F1
#
_cell.length_a   1.000
_cell.length_b   1.000
_cell.length_c   1.000
_cell.angle_alpha   90.00
_cell.angle_beta   90.00
_cell.angle_gamma   90.00
#
_symmetry.space_group_name_H-M   'P 1'
#
loop_
_entity.id
_entity.type
_entity.pdbx_description
1 polymer ?
#
loop_
_entity_poly.entity_id
_entity_poly.type
_entity_poly.pdbx_seq_one_letter_code
_entity_poly.pdbx_strand_id
1 'polypeptide(L)'
;MRAAIYRTRITHLRRAPVHHYFEHRSYSWFVDLDALPRLPRWLRPFAGFEARDHLWEAPRDTLRGRVDAFLAGKGIDLGGGTVTALMQPRVLGHVFNPLTLYWCHDSNGVLRCIIAEAHNTHGDRHAYLLPPSTDPPVMVDKKLYASPFNGVDGHYLVRAPEPDERLDVTVSLHREQQPAFVVTLRGSRRPAGIRQVLAMQIVAPLAPLMNALSTRVQGALLWLRRVPVVPRGSDERRAPVETVTRLDAGRRCPAGPILTRDPQETRSP
;
A
#
# COMPACT_ATOMS: atom_id res chain seq x y z
N MET A 1 -12.64 4.41 -18.81
CA MET A 1 -13.48 3.75 -17.78
C MET A 1 -14.24 4.82 -16.98
N ARG A 2 -15.42 4.56 -16.39
CA ARG A 2 -16.09 5.56 -15.52
C ARG A 2 -15.51 5.50 -14.10
N ALA A 3 -15.22 6.67 -13.52
CA ALA A 3 -14.74 6.79 -12.14
C ALA A 3 -15.69 6.08 -11.16
N ALA A 4 -15.11 5.44 -10.15
CA ALA A 4 -15.83 4.70 -9.12
C ALA A 4 -15.34 5.08 -7.72
N ILE A 5 -16.21 4.85 -6.74
CA ILE A 5 -15.90 4.98 -5.32
C ILE A 5 -16.09 3.60 -4.70
N TYR A 6 -15.06 3.08 -4.08
CA TYR A 6 -15.15 1.90 -3.23
C TYR A 6 -15.48 2.34 -1.82
N ARG A 7 -16.58 1.83 -1.25
CA ARG A 7 -16.80 1.95 0.19
C ARG A 7 -15.95 0.90 0.87
N THR A 8 -14.87 1.34 1.51
CA THR A 8 -13.82 0.45 1.98
C THR A 8 -13.92 0.20 3.48
N ARG A 9 -13.49 -0.99 3.86
CA ARG A 9 -13.28 -1.45 5.22
C ARG A 9 -11.81 -1.79 5.32
N ILE A 10 -11.13 -1.09 6.23
CA ILE A 10 -9.70 -1.21 6.45
C ILE A 10 -9.51 -1.92 7.77
N THR A 11 -8.91 -3.11 7.71
CA THR A 11 -8.62 -3.92 8.90
C THR A 11 -7.12 -3.92 9.12
N HIS A 12 -6.71 -3.61 10.34
CA HIS A 12 -5.35 -3.67 10.84
C HIS A 12 -5.29 -4.78 11.88
N LEU A 13 -4.58 -5.84 11.56
CA LEU A 13 -4.33 -6.95 12.48
C LEU A 13 -2.83 -6.98 12.81
N ARG A 14 -2.49 -6.58 14.03
CA ARG A 14 -1.15 -6.75 14.58
C ARG A 14 -1.13 -8.01 15.44
N ARG A 15 -0.20 -8.93 15.18
CA ARG A 15 -0.05 -10.17 15.95
C ARG A 15 1.12 -10.10 16.94
N ALA A 16 2.16 -9.32 16.63
CA ALA A 16 3.34 -9.17 17.48
C ALA A 16 3.77 -7.69 17.60
N PRO A 17 4.29 -7.25 18.77
CA PRO A 17 4.45 -7.98 20.04
C PRO A 17 3.16 -8.04 20.88
N VAL A 18 2.12 -7.28 20.51
CA VAL A 18 0.80 -7.29 21.17
C VAL A 18 -0.27 -7.50 20.12
N HIS A 19 -1.18 -8.44 20.39
CA HIS A 19 -2.36 -8.64 19.55
C HIS A 19 -3.25 -7.40 19.58
N HIS A 20 -3.41 -6.75 18.43
CA HIS A 20 -4.27 -5.59 18.29
C HIS A 20 -5.03 -5.70 16.97
N TYR A 21 -6.35 -5.66 17.07
CA TYR A 21 -7.26 -5.63 15.94
C TYR A 21 -7.95 -4.27 15.91
N PHE A 22 -7.90 -3.62 14.76
CA PHE A 22 -8.58 -2.35 14.53
C PHE A 22 -9.22 -2.38 13.14
N GLU A 23 -10.51 -2.11 13.09
CA GLU A 23 -11.26 -1.99 11.83
C GLU A 23 -11.90 -0.61 11.76
N HIS A 24 -11.79 0.05 10.61
CA HIS A 24 -12.51 1.29 10.34
C HIS A 24 -13.05 1.32 8.91
N ARG A 25 -14.08 2.14 8.72
CA ARG A 25 -14.71 2.36 7.41
C ARG A 25 -14.12 3.61 6.78
N SER A 26 -13.84 3.53 5.49
CA SER A 26 -13.36 4.63 4.67
C SER A 26 -14.00 4.55 3.29
N TYR A 27 -13.51 5.38 2.36
CA TYR A 27 -13.78 5.24 0.95
C TYR A 27 -12.52 5.55 0.14
N SER A 28 -12.42 4.94 -1.03
CA SER A 28 -11.32 5.15 -1.96
C SER A 28 -11.88 5.40 -3.35
N TRP A 29 -11.27 6.32 -4.07
CA TRP A 29 -11.62 6.63 -5.46
C TRP A 29 -10.79 5.78 -6.39
N PHE A 30 -11.46 5.18 -7.36
CA PHE A 30 -10.83 4.48 -8.48
C PHE A 30 -11.06 5.30 -9.74
N VAL A 31 -9.98 5.85 -10.27
CA VAL A 31 -10.00 6.85 -11.34
C VAL A 31 -9.01 6.48 -12.44
N ASP A 32 -9.34 6.90 -13.64
CA ASP A 32 -8.42 6.92 -14.77
C ASP A 32 -7.61 8.23 -14.68
N LEU A 33 -6.28 8.15 -14.68
CA LEU A 33 -5.42 9.33 -14.54
C LEU A 33 -5.51 10.28 -15.74
N ASP A 34 -5.87 9.76 -16.92
CA ASP A 34 -6.06 10.55 -18.14
C ASP A 34 -7.48 11.14 -18.22
N ALA A 35 -8.42 10.60 -17.44
CA ALA A 35 -9.83 11.02 -17.40
C ALA A 35 -10.34 11.24 -15.97
N LEU A 36 -9.64 12.08 -15.20
CA LEU A 36 -10.02 12.41 -13.83
C LEU A 36 -11.44 13.00 -13.74
N PRO A 37 -12.22 12.63 -12.71
CA PRO A 37 -13.60 13.09 -12.56
C PRO A 37 -13.66 14.60 -12.32
N ARG A 38 -14.48 15.30 -13.09
CA ARG A 38 -14.71 16.75 -12.96
C ARG A 38 -15.97 17.00 -12.14
N LEU A 39 -15.80 17.46 -10.90
CA LEU A 39 -16.91 17.80 -10.01
C LEU A 39 -17.41 19.25 -10.23
N PRO A 40 -18.70 19.52 -10.00
CA PRO A 40 -19.24 20.88 -9.91
C PRO A 40 -18.44 21.74 -8.94
N ARG A 41 -18.36 23.06 -9.17
CA ARG A 41 -17.51 23.98 -8.37
C ARG A 41 -17.73 23.86 -6.86
N TRP A 42 -18.98 23.69 -6.43
CA TRP A 42 -19.36 23.54 -5.02
C TRP A 42 -18.99 22.18 -4.41
N LEU A 43 -18.72 21.16 -5.24
CA LEU A 43 -18.25 19.84 -4.80
C LEU A 43 -16.73 19.65 -4.87
N ARG A 44 -16.02 20.53 -5.59
CA ARG A 44 -14.56 20.45 -5.73
C ARG A 44 -13.80 20.36 -4.41
N PRO A 45 -14.20 21.07 -3.33
CA PRO A 45 -13.52 20.93 -2.05
C PRO A 45 -13.57 19.51 -1.46
N PHE A 46 -14.53 18.67 -1.88
CA PHE A 46 -14.77 17.35 -1.29
C PHE A 46 -14.14 16.20 -2.07
N ALA A 47 -13.54 16.48 -3.23
CA ALA A 47 -12.72 15.50 -3.95
C ALA A 47 -11.75 16.19 -4.91
N GLY A 48 -10.57 16.51 -4.39
CA GLY A 48 -9.42 16.99 -5.16
C GLY A 48 -8.42 15.87 -5.46
N PHE A 49 -7.84 15.90 -6.66
CA PHE A 49 -6.78 15.00 -7.10
C PHE A 49 -5.60 15.86 -7.54
N GLU A 50 -4.53 15.89 -6.75
CA GLU A 50 -3.41 16.79 -6.99
C GLU A 50 -2.11 16.00 -7.12
N ALA A 51 -1.30 16.33 -8.12
CA ALA A 51 -0.03 15.64 -8.38
C ALA A 51 0.92 15.72 -7.18
N ARG A 52 0.99 16.87 -6.49
CA ARG A 52 1.88 17.06 -5.32
C ARG A 52 1.68 16.05 -4.18
N ASP A 53 0.48 15.49 -4.06
CA ASP A 53 0.16 14.50 -3.03
C ASP A 53 0.74 13.12 -3.33
N HIS A 54 1.25 12.92 -4.54
CA HIS A 54 1.58 11.62 -5.10
C HIS A 54 2.91 11.64 -5.84
N LEU A 55 3.70 10.58 -5.67
CA LEU A 55 5.02 10.38 -6.25
C LEU A 55 5.92 11.61 -6.07
N TRP A 56 7.06 11.62 -6.74
CA TRP A 56 7.99 12.75 -6.71
C TRP A 56 7.73 13.69 -7.89
N GLU A 57 8.25 14.92 -7.80
CA GLU A 57 8.17 15.89 -8.88
C GLU A 57 8.79 15.35 -10.17
N ALA A 58 8.15 15.70 -11.28
CA ALA A 58 8.54 15.29 -12.62
C ALA A 58 8.48 16.49 -13.57
N PRO A 59 9.19 16.47 -14.72
CA PRO A 59 9.14 17.56 -15.69
C PRO A 59 7.72 17.91 -16.15
N ARG A 60 6.83 16.91 -16.21
CA ARG A 60 5.38 17.10 -16.36
C ARG A 60 4.72 16.86 -15.01
N ASP A 61 4.37 17.95 -14.32
CA ASP A 61 3.81 17.87 -12.96
C ASP A 61 2.31 17.55 -12.92
N THR A 62 1.91 16.47 -13.59
CA THR A 62 0.57 15.88 -13.52
C THR A 62 0.65 14.52 -12.84
N LEU A 63 -0.46 13.99 -12.30
CA LEU A 63 -0.49 12.64 -11.73
C LEU A 63 0.04 11.60 -12.73
N ARG A 64 -0.42 11.69 -13.98
CA ARG A 64 0.05 10.87 -15.08
C ARG A 64 1.54 11.05 -15.35
N GLY A 65 2.00 12.30 -15.47
CA GLY A 65 3.40 12.60 -15.77
C GLY A 65 4.37 12.13 -14.69
N ARG A 66 3.96 12.18 -13.42
CA ARG A 66 4.75 11.63 -12.30
C ARG A 66 4.83 10.10 -12.34
N VAL A 67 3.74 9.42 -12.69
CA VAL A 67 3.74 7.96 -12.91
C VAL A 67 4.68 7.60 -14.06
N ASP A 68 4.56 8.28 -15.20
CA ASP A 68 5.40 8.02 -16.37
C ASP A 68 6.88 8.26 -16.06
N ALA A 69 7.21 9.34 -15.33
CA ALA A 69 8.58 9.62 -14.93
C ALA A 69 9.13 8.55 -13.97
N PHE A 70 8.31 8.07 -13.02
CA PHE A 70 8.71 6.97 -12.13
C PHE A 70 9.00 5.69 -12.91
N LEU A 71 8.13 5.33 -13.86
CA LEU A 71 8.30 4.13 -14.70
C LEU A 71 9.47 4.27 -15.68
N ALA A 72 9.66 5.44 -16.27
CA ALA A 72 10.81 5.72 -17.14
C ALA A 72 12.14 5.55 -16.38
N GLY A 73 12.20 6.01 -15.13
CA GLY A 73 13.34 5.76 -14.22
C GLY A 73 13.59 4.28 -13.90
N LYS A 74 12.68 3.38 -14.30
CA LYS A 74 12.78 1.92 -14.19
C LYS A 74 12.94 1.23 -15.55
N GLY A 75 13.07 1.99 -16.63
CA GLY A 75 13.15 1.46 -18.00
C GLY A 75 11.82 0.87 -18.49
N ILE A 76 10.69 1.27 -17.92
CA ILE A 76 9.35 0.83 -18.33
C ILE A 76 8.66 1.96 -19.08
N ASP A 77 8.29 1.69 -20.32
CA ASP A 77 7.42 2.54 -21.13
C ASP A 77 6.07 1.85 -21.33
N LEU A 78 4.99 2.59 -21.10
CA LEU A 78 3.62 2.12 -21.29
C LEU A 78 3.12 2.33 -22.73
N GLY A 79 3.86 3.05 -23.57
CA GLY A 79 3.47 3.29 -24.96
C GLY A 79 2.17 4.08 -25.11
N GLY A 80 1.82 4.91 -24.11
CA GLY A 80 0.55 5.63 -24.06
C GLY A 80 -0.64 4.81 -23.52
N GLY A 81 -0.40 3.63 -22.95
CA GLY A 81 -1.43 2.84 -22.29
C GLY A 81 -2.02 3.50 -21.04
N THR A 82 -3.21 3.05 -20.63
CA THR A 82 -4.00 3.65 -19.54
C THR A 82 -3.41 3.37 -18.15
N VAL A 83 -3.43 4.37 -17.27
CA VAL A 83 -3.14 4.18 -15.85
C VAL A 83 -4.40 4.42 -15.03
N THR A 84 -4.86 3.36 -14.36
CA THR A 84 -5.93 3.47 -13.36
C THR A 84 -5.32 3.54 -11.96
N ALA A 85 -5.98 4.24 -11.04
CA ALA A 85 -5.45 4.47 -9.72
C ALA A 85 -6.54 4.41 -8.64
N LEU A 86 -6.21 3.74 -7.53
CA LEU A 86 -7.00 3.72 -6.30
C LEU A 86 -6.33 4.62 -5.27
N MET A 87 -7.00 5.72 -4.90
CA MET A 87 -6.45 6.74 -4.00
C MET A 87 -7.52 7.37 -3.11
N GLN A 88 -7.10 8.03 -2.03
CA GLN A 88 -7.99 8.92 -1.27
C GLN A 88 -7.89 10.35 -1.82
N PRO A 89 -9.02 11.00 -2.11
CA PRO A 89 -8.99 12.37 -2.61
C PRO A 89 -8.75 13.36 -1.47
N ARG A 90 -8.35 14.57 -1.82
CA ARG A 90 -8.33 15.71 -0.90
C ARG A 90 -9.77 16.12 -0.57
N VAL A 91 -10.05 16.29 0.73
CA VAL A 91 -11.32 16.77 1.28
C VAL A 91 -11.04 17.98 2.15
N LEU A 92 -11.68 19.12 1.85
CA LEU A 92 -11.53 20.40 2.53
C LEU A 92 -10.07 20.81 2.74
N GLY A 93 -9.22 20.59 1.74
CA GLY A 93 -7.80 20.94 1.84
C GLY A 93 -6.93 19.89 2.55
N HIS A 94 -7.49 18.78 3.04
CA HIS A 94 -6.75 17.74 3.74
C HIS A 94 -6.72 16.42 2.95
N VAL A 95 -5.58 15.74 2.96
CA VAL A 95 -5.39 14.41 2.38
C VAL A 95 -4.76 13.50 3.42
N PHE A 96 -5.31 12.29 3.56
CA PHE A 96 -4.69 11.22 4.32
C PHE A 96 -4.70 9.99 3.45
N ASN A 97 -3.61 9.73 2.74
CA ASN A 97 -3.56 8.64 1.78
C ASN A 97 -2.45 7.65 2.15
N PRO A 98 -2.72 6.69 3.05
CA PRO A 98 -1.68 5.77 3.53
C PRO A 98 -1.19 4.82 2.43
N LEU A 99 -2.00 4.57 1.40
CA LEU A 99 -1.68 3.69 0.29
C LEU A 99 -2.41 4.15 -0.98
N THR A 100 -1.65 4.44 -2.03
CA THR A 100 -2.13 4.60 -3.39
C THR A 100 -1.68 3.42 -4.23
N LEU A 101 -2.58 2.86 -5.02
CA LEU A 101 -2.25 1.82 -6.00
C LEU A 101 -2.48 2.36 -7.41
N TYR A 102 -1.55 2.08 -8.31
CA TYR A 102 -1.65 2.40 -9.73
C TYR A 102 -1.53 1.10 -10.54
N TRP A 103 -2.49 0.82 -11.41
CA TRP A 103 -2.42 -0.29 -12.38
C TRP A 103 -2.08 0.29 -13.74
N CYS A 104 -0.90 -0.08 -14.23
CA CYS A 104 -0.28 0.52 -15.41
C CYS A 104 -0.41 -0.42 -16.60
N HIS A 105 -1.23 -0.05 -17.57
CA HIS A 105 -1.48 -0.82 -18.78
C HIS A 105 -0.61 -0.30 -19.93
N ASP A 106 -0.26 -1.18 -20.86
CA ASP A 106 0.30 -0.76 -22.15
C ASP A 106 -0.78 -0.32 -23.14
N SER A 107 -0.37 0.12 -24.32
CA SER A 107 -1.27 0.57 -25.39
C SER A 107 -2.23 -0.51 -25.89
N ASN A 108 -1.95 -1.78 -25.63
CA ASN A 108 -2.84 -2.90 -25.96
C ASN A 108 -3.84 -3.20 -24.81
N GLY A 109 -3.79 -2.44 -23.71
CA GLY A 109 -4.62 -2.66 -22.53
C GLY A 109 -4.12 -3.79 -21.64
N VAL A 110 -2.90 -4.30 -21.84
CA VAL A 110 -2.32 -5.36 -21.00
C VAL A 110 -1.69 -4.74 -19.78
N LEU A 111 -2.05 -5.22 -18.58
CA LEU A 111 -1.42 -4.80 -17.33
C LEU A 111 0.07 -5.17 -17.33
N ARG A 112 0.94 -4.16 -17.21
CA ARG A 112 2.40 -4.33 -17.24
C ARG A 112 3.02 -4.35 -15.86
N CYS A 113 2.53 -3.50 -14.97
CA CYS A 113 3.01 -3.41 -13.60
C CYS A 113 1.98 -2.72 -12.72
N ILE A 114 2.19 -2.84 -11.41
CA ILE A 114 1.40 -2.14 -10.40
C ILE A 114 2.38 -1.31 -9.57
N ILE A 115 2.04 -0.05 -9.28
CA ILE A 115 2.81 0.78 -8.37
C ILE A 115 2.03 0.87 -7.06
N ALA A 116 2.67 0.51 -5.95
CA ALA A 116 2.12 0.70 -4.62
C ALA A 116 2.89 1.82 -3.91
N GLU A 117 2.27 3.00 -3.84
CA GLU A 117 2.82 4.14 -3.12
C GLU A 117 2.28 4.15 -1.69
N ALA A 118 3.17 3.96 -0.73
CA ALA A 118 2.85 4.02 0.69
C ALA A 118 3.32 5.35 1.29
N HIS A 119 2.48 5.94 2.15
CA HIS A 119 2.82 7.16 2.90
C HIS A 119 2.85 6.86 4.40
N ASN A 120 3.78 7.48 5.11
CA ASN A 120 3.80 7.46 6.58
C ASN A 120 3.20 8.76 7.16
N THR A 121 2.86 8.73 8.46
CA THR A 121 2.32 9.90 9.17
C THR A 121 3.32 11.03 9.40
N HIS A 122 4.59 10.82 9.07
CA HIS A 122 5.67 11.79 9.24
C HIS A 122 5.98 12.54 7.93
N GLY A 123 5.24 12.25 6.85
CA GLY A 123 5.37 12.93 5.57
C GLY A 123 6.28 12.24 4.55
N ASP A 124 6.90 11.11 4.90
CA ASP A 124 7.65 10.34 3.91
C ASP A 124 6.71 9.50 3.05
N ARG A 125 7.19 9.23 1.83
CA ARG A 125 6.54 8.37 0.85
C ARG A 125 7.54 7.41 0.23
N HIS A 126 7.08 6.24 -0.14
CA HIS A 126 7.86 5.27 -0.91
C HIS A 126 6.96 4.56 -1.92
N ALA A 127 7.46 4.35 -3.13
CA ALA A 127 6.75 3.66 -4.19
C ALA A 127 7.41 2.31 -4.49
N TYR A 128 6.65 1.24 -4.32
CA TYR A 128 7.03 -0.13 -4.66
C TYR A 128 6.53 -0.46 -6.06
N LEU A 129 7.42 -1.03 -6.89
CA LEU A 129 7.04 -1.56 -8.20
C LEU A 129 6.74 -3.05 -8.06
N LEU A 130 5.53 -3.45 -8.46
CA LEU A 130 5.02 -4.81 -8.40
C LEU A 130 4.79 -5.35 -9.82
N PRO A 131 4.93 -6.68 -10.02
CA PRO A 131 4.58 -7.34 -11.27
C PRO A 131 3.06 -7.25 -11.53
N PRO A 132 2.62 -7.53 -12.77
CA PRO A 132 1.22 -7.38 -13.18
C PRO A 132 0.30 -8.43 -12.55
N SER A 133 0.83 -9.58 -12.14
CA SER A 133 0.11 -10.53 -11.30
C SER A 133 0.64 -10.45 -9.87
N THR A 134 -0.29 -10.33 -8.92
CA THR A 134 -0.01 -10.45 -7.49
C THR A 134 -0.68 -11.68 -6.87
N ASP A 135 -0.96 -12.66 -7.72
CA ASP A 135 -1.35 -14.01 -7.32
C ASP A 135 -0.33 -15.01 -7.91
N PRO A 136 0.49 -15.68 -7.07
CA PRO A 136 0.55 -15.57 -5.60
C PRO A 136 1.05 -14.19 -5.11
N PRO A 137 0.87 -13.84 -3.82
CA PRO A 137 1.31 -12.56 -3.25
C PRO A 137 2.79 -12.25 -3.52
N VAL A 138 3.08 -11.01 -3.84
CA VAL A 138 4.43 -10.55 -4.21
C VAL A 138 5.19 -10.13 -2.98
N MET A 139 6.40 -10.66 -2.83
CA MET A 139 7.33 -10.25 -1.78
C MET A 139 8.07 -8.98 -2.18
N VAL A 140 8.05 -7.96 -1.32
CA VAL A 140 8.84 -6.73 -1.47
C VAL A 140 9.52 -6.36 -0.16
N ASP A 141 10.78 -5.95 -0.22
CA ASP A 141 11.51 -5.56 0.99
C ASP A 141 10.95 -4.27 1.58
N LYS A 142 10.77 -4.24 2.90
CA LYS A 142 10.24 -3.07 3.58
C LYS A 142 11.28 -1.94 3.61
N LYS A 143 11.10 -0.97 2.72
CA LYS A 143 11.93 0.26 2.70
C LYS A 143 11.30 1.48 3.36
N LEU A 144 10.01 1.45 3.73
CA LEU A 144 9.34 2.59 4.39
C LEU A 144 9.26 2.37 5.91
N TYR A 145 9.82 3.33 6.66
CA TYR A 145 9.57 3.47 8.09
C TYR A 145 8.14 3.99 8.33
N ALA A 146 7.16 3.10 8.20
CA ALA A 146 5.74 3.45 8.29
C ALA A 146 5.26 3.66 9.75
N SER A 147 5.98 3.11 10.75
CA SER A 147 5.59 3.19 12.16
C SER A 147 6.79 3.07 13.09
N PRO A 148 6.87 3.88 14.17
CA PRO A 148 7.97 3.81 15.13
C PRO A 148 8.05 2.53 15.95
N PHE A 149 7.00 1.72 15.90
CA PHE A 149 6.91 0.43 16.59
C PHE A 149 7.24 -0.75 15.68
N ASN A 150 7.48 -0.49 14.38
CA ASN A 150 7.90 -1.48 13.41
C ASN A 150 9.20 -0.97 12.74
N GLY A 151 10.36 -1.37 13.27
CA GLY A 151 11.66 -1.21 12.58
C GLY A 151 11.64 -1.64 11.10
N VAL A 152 12.66 -1.28 10.33
CA VAL A 152 12.73 -1.53 8.88
C VAL A 152 12.86 -3.02 8.52
N ASP A 153 13.16 -3.89 9.49
CA ASP A 153 13.31 -5.33 9.25
C ASP A 153 11.98 -6.01 8.85
N GLY A 154 12.08 -6.85 7.82
CA GLY A 154 11.02 -7.68 7.27
C GLY A 154 10.74 -7.43 5.79
N HIS A 155 9.82 -8.22 5.23
CA HIS A 155 9.31 -8.07 3.87
C HIS A 155 7.79 -7.95 3.91
N TYR A 156 7.22 -7.22 2.95
CA TYR A 156 5.79 -7.21 2.70
C TYR A 156 5.43 -8.29 1.70
N LEU A 157 4.35 -9.03 1.95
CA LEU A 157 3.63 -9.76 0.92
C LEU A 157 2.43 -8.93 0.49
N VAL A 158 2.38 -8.58 -0.79
CA VAL A 158 1.37 -7.70 -1.36
C VAL A 158 0.52 -8.49 -2.36
N ARG A 159 -0.80 -8.48 -2.13
CA ARG A 159 -1.82 -8.91 -3.07
C ARG A 159 -2.70 -7.71 -3.41
N ALA A 160 -2.64 -7.28 -4.67
CA ALA A 160 -3.32 -6.09 -5.17
C ALA A 160 -3.90 -6.35 -6.57
N PRO A 161 -4.86 -7.28 -6.70
CA PRO A 161 -5.56 -7.49 -7.98
C PRO A 161 -6.23 -6.19 -8.43
N GLU A 162 -6.34 -5.99 -9.74
CA GLU A 162 -7.10 -4.85 -10.26
C GLU A 162 -8.57 -4.96 -9.82
N PRO A 163 -9.13 -3.92 -9.20
CA PRO A 163 -10.47 -4.00 -8.67
C PRO A 163 -11.52 -3.85 -9.77
N ASP A 164 -12.51 -4.74 -9.75
CA ASP A 164 -13.75 -4.57 -10.52
C ASP A 164 -14.94 -4.38 -9.57
N GLU A 165 -15.91 -5.31 -9.48
CA GLU A 165 -17.04 -5.15 -8.57
C GLU A 165 -16.63 -5.05 -7.10
N ARG A 166 -15.53 -5.73 -6.74
CA ARG A 166 -14.98 -5.80 -5.40
C ARG A 166 -13.52 -5.38 -5.41
N LEU A 167 -13.15 -4.64 -4.37
CA LEU A 167 -11.78 -4.36 -4.00
C LEU A 167 -11.35 -5.35 -2.92
N ASP A 168 -10.21 -6.02 -3.11
CA ASP A 168 -9.58 -6.90 -2.11
C ASP A 168 -8.06 -6.78 -2.19
N VAL A 169 -7.52 -5.81 -1.47
CA VAL A 169 -6.08 -5.59 -1.34
C VAL A 169 -5.63 -6.08 0.02
N THR A 170 -4.54 -6.84 0.06
CA THR A 170 -3.93 -7.34 1.28
C THR A 170 -2.44 -7.05 1.27
N VAL A 171 -1.95 -6.46 2.36
CA VAL A 171 -0.53 -6.22 2.61
C VAL A 171 -0.19 -6.83 3.95
N SER A 172 0.69 -7.83 3.99
CA SER A 172 1.19 -8.42 5.24
C SER A 172 2.67 -8.17 5.41
N LEU A 173 3.07 -7.63 6.55
CA LEU A 173 4.47 -7.53 6.98
C LEU A 173 4.85 -8.82 7.69
N HIS A 174 5.86 -9.51 7.16
CA HIS A 174 6.40 -10.73 7.74
C HIS A 174 7.78 -10.45 8.36
N ARG A 175 8.00 -11.02 9.55
CA ARG A 175 9.29 -11.03 10.27
C ARG A 175 9.54 -12.44 10.75
N GLU A 176 10.76 -12.94 10.56
CA GLU A 176 11.15 -14.28 11.03
C GLU A 176 10.13 -15.36 10.61
N GLN A 177 9.60 -15.27 9.38
CA GLN A 177 8.58 -16.16 8.81
C GLN A 177 7.18 -16.10 9.46
N GLN A 178 6.89 -15.12 10.33
CA GLN A 178 5.57 -14.93 10.93
C GLN A 178 4.94 -13.58 10.50
N PRO A 179 3.60 -13.55 10.25
CA PRO A 179 2.90 -12.31 9.90
C PRO A 179 2.79 -11.41 11.14
N ALA A 180 3.71 -10.45 11.25
CA ALA A 180 3.73 -9.49 12.35
C ALA A 180 2.55 -8.51 12.28
N PHE A 181 2.17 -8.11 11.07
CA PHE A 181 1.12 -7.13 10.83
C PHE A 181 0.43 -7.37 9.47
N VAL A 182 -0.89 -7.35 9.44
CA VAL A 182 -1.69 -7.53 8.22
C VAL A 182 -2.65 -6.37 8.06
N VAL A 183 -2.65 -5.75 6.89
CA VAL A 183 -3.61 -4.74 6.48
C VAL A 183 -4.46 -5.30 5.35
N THR A 184 -5.78 -5.25 5.50
CA THR A 184 -6.69 -5.56 4.40
C THR A 184 -7.53 -4.33 4.08
N LEU A 185 -7.72 -4.08 2.79
CA LEU A 185 -8.55 -3.03 2.24
C LEU A 185 -9.58 -3.70 1.33
N ARG A 186 -10.82 -3.79 1.83
CA ARG A 186 -11.93 -4.46 1.13
C ARG A 186 -13.08 -3.52 0.87
N GLY A 187 -13.72 -3.59 -0.29
CA GLY A 187 -14.84 -2.70 -0.59
C GLY A 187 -15.68 -3.14 -1.77
N SER A 188 -16.85 -2.51 -1.91
CA SER A 188 -17.75 -2.69 -3.06
C SER A 188 -17.75 -1.44 -3.94
N ARG A 189 -17.73 -1.64 -5.25
CA ARG A 189 -17.75 -0.58 -6.25
C ARG A 189 -19.07 0.18 -6.21
N ARG A 190 -19.01 1.50 -6.24
CA ARG A 190 -20.14 2.41 -6.43
C ARG A 190 -19.80 3.42 -7.52
N PRO A 191 -20.75 3.84 -8.37
CA PRO A 191 -20.50 4.88 -9.35
C PRO A 191 -20.13 6.19 -8.66
N ALA A 192 -19.10 6.87 -9.17
CA ALA A 192 -18.69 8.17 -8.66
C ALA A 192 -19.66 9.26 -9.15
N GLY A 193 -20.80 9.39 -8.49
CA GLY A 193 -21.82 10.41 -8.77
C GLY A 193 -21.98 11.41 -7.61
N ILE A 194 -22.60 12.56 -7.89
CA ILE A 194 -22.89 13.63 -6.92
C ILE A 194 -23.52 13.08 -5.63
N ARG A 195 -24.53 12.21 -5.76
CA ARG A 195 -25.20 11.56 -4.61
C ARG A 195 -24.22 10.80 -3.73
N GLN A 196 -23.28 10.09 -4.33
CA GLN A 196 -22.31 9.29 -3.58
C GLN A 196 -21.26 10.17 -2.92
N VAL A 197 -20.79 11.23 -3.59
CA VAL A 197 -19.88 12.21 -2.98
C VAL A 197 -20.52 12.84 -1.74
N LEU A 198 -21.76 13.31 -1.87
CA LEU A 198 -22.53 13.87 -0.75
C LEU A 198 -22.75 12.85 0.38
N ALA A 199 -23.13 11.61 0.03
CA ALA A 199 -23.29 10.56 1.02
C ALA A 199 -21.97 10.28 1.76
N MET A 200 -20.82 10.32 1.10
CA MET A 200 -19.51 10.14 1.75
C MET A 200 -19.16 11.32 2.67
N GLN A 201 -19.59 12.55 2.35
CA GLN A 201 -19.44 13.68 3.27
C GLN A 201 -20.28 13.53 4.55
N ILE A 202 -21.37 12.75 4.51
CA ILE A 202 -22.20 12.47 5.70
C ILE A 202 -21.67 11.26 6.46
N VAL A 203 -21.25 10.21 5.75
CA VAL A 203 -20.78 8.94 6.34
C VAL A 203 -19.37 9.07 6.93
N ALA A 204 -18.54 9.95 6.36
CA ALA A 204 -17.15 10.12 6.76
C ALA A 204 -16.63 11.57 6.57
N PRO A 205 -17.33 12.61 7.11
CA PRO A 205 -16.99 14.04 6.90
C PRO A 205 -15.57 14.40 7.32
N LEU A 206 -15.04 13.67 8.29
CA LEU A 206 -13.73 13.90 8.88
C LEU A 206 -12.81 12.70 8.67
N ALA A 207 -13.07 11.76 7.75
CA ALA A 207 -12.25 10.55 7.60
C ALA A 207 -10.74 10.84 7.51
N PRO A 208 -10.26 11.85 6.75
CA PRO A 208 -8.83 12.19 6.73
C PRO A 208 -8.32 12.68 8.09
N LEU A 209 -9.10 13.53 8.78
CA LEU A 209 -8.78 14.07 10.11
C LEU A 209 -8.87 13.00 11.20
N MET A 210 -9.86 12.11 11.15
CA MET A 210 -10.07 11.00 12.06
C MET A 210 -9.06 9.88 11.84
N ASN A 211 -8.62 9.63 10.62
CA ASN A 211 -7.55 8.66 10.35
C ASN A 211 -6.19 9.22 10.78
N ALA A 212 -5.92 10.50 10.52
CA ALA A 212 -4.73 11.17 11.04
C ALA A 212 -4.74 11.22 12.59
N LEU A 213 -5.88 11.55 13.19
CA LEU A 213 -6.07 11.56 14.65
C LEU A 213 -5.96 10.16 15.23
N SER A 214 -6.61 9.15 14.64
CA SER A 214 -6.54 7.75 15.09
C SER A 214 -5.12 7.22 14.98
N THR A 215 -4.38 7.58 13.92
CA THR A 215 -2.98 7.17 13.80
C THR A 215 -2.09 7.88 14.83
N ARG A 216 -2.34 9.17 15.10
CA ARG A 216 -1.65 9.92 16.17
C ARG A 216 -2.00 9.39 17.56
N VAL A 217 -3.26 9.05 17.82
CA VAL A 217 -3.75 8.50 19.09
C VAL A 217 -3.24 7.08 19.28
N GLN A 218 -3.20 6.24 18.25
CA GLN A 218 -2.57 4.91 18.32
C GLN A 218 -1.05 5.04 18.53
N GLY A 219 -0.41 6.00 17.87
CA GLY A 219 0.99 6.34 18.11
C GLY A 219 1.24 6.73 19.57
N ALA A 220 0.40 7.61 20.12
CA ALA A 220 0.49 8.07 21.50
C ALA A 220 0.14 6.96 22.52
N LEU A 221 -0.86 6.12 22.24
CA LEU A 221 -1.27 5.01 23.11
C LEU A 221 -0.20 3.91 23.17
N LEU A 222 0.47 3.61 22.05
CA LEU A 222 1.59 2.68 22.01
C LEU A 222 2.85 3.25 22.70
N TRP A 223 3.07 4.56 22.59
CA TRP A 223 4.09 5.27 23.37
C TRP A 223 3.78 5.23 24.89
N LEU A 224 2.53 5.47 25.28
CA LEU A 224 2.06 5.35 26.67
C LEU A 224 2.21 3.92 27.21
N ARG A 225 2.07 2.91 26.33
CA ARG A 225 2.28 1.49 26.63
C ARG A 225 3.75 1.04 26.57
N ARG A 226 4.71 1.97 26.49
CA ARG A 226 6.17 1.72 26.53
C ARG A 226 6.68 0.71 25.49
N VAL A 227 6.03 0.62 24.33
CA VAL A 227 6.57 -0.19 23.23
C VAL A 227 7.88 0.45 22.77
N PRO A 228 9.00 -0.29 22.69
CA PRO A 228 10.29 0.27 22.32
C PRO A 228 10.21 1.00 20.98
N VAL A 229 10.58 2.27 20.99
CA VAL A 229 10.69 3.09 19.78
C VAL A 229 12.00 2.71 19.11
N VAL A 230 11.94 2.18 17.89
CA VAL A 230 13.17 1.93 17.11
C VAL A 230 13.66 3.28 16.58
N PRO A 231 14.86 3.76 16.96
CA PRO A 231 15.36 5.06 16.49
C PRO A 231 15.45 5.11 14.96
N ARG A 232 15.21 6.29 14.39
CA ARG A 232 15.40 6.53 12.95
C ARG A 232 16.89 6.55 12.64
N GLY A 233 17.35 5.75 11.69
CA GLY A 233 18.71 5.88 11.15
C GLY A 233 18.85 7.17 10.36
N SER A 234 19.93 7.92 10.58
CA SER A 234 20.20 9.22 9.93
C SER A 234 20.44 9.14 8.41
N ASP A 235 20.55 7.94 7.85
CA ASP A 235 21.03 7.68 6.48
C ASP A 235 19.90 7.47 5.44
N GLU A 236 18.63 7.49 5.85
CA GLU A 236 17.49 7.11 4.99
C GLU A 236 17.01 8.21 4.02
N ARG A 237 17.66 9.38 3.94
CA ARG A 237 17.20 10.47 3.05
C ARG A 237 17.34 10.15 1.55
N ARG A 238 18.11 9.13 1.16
CA ARG A 238 18.32 8.74 -0.25
C ARG A 238 18.61 7.24 -0.40
N ALA A 239 17.62 6.38 -0.21
CA ALA A 239 17.76 4.99 -0.66
C ALA A 239 17.39 4.87 -2.15
N PRO A 240 18.24 4.30 -3.02
CA PRO A 240 17.88 4.03 -4.41
C PRO A 240 16.72 3.03 -4.50
N VAL A 241 15.78 3.32 -5.41
CA VAL A 241 14.64 2.45 -5.71
C VAL A 241 15.17 1.28 -6.55
N GLU A 242 14.89 0.03 -6.16
CA GLU A 242 15.32 -1.17 -6.90
C GLU A 242 14.12 -1.91 -7.50
N THR A 243 14.36 -2.54 -8.65
CA THR A 243 13.41 -3.40 -9.35
C THR A 243 13.45 -4.79 -8.69
N VAL A 244 12.29 -5.30 -8.25
CA VAL A 244 12.22 -6.67 -7.71
C VAL A 244 12.24 -7.65 -8.87
N THR A 245 13.40 -8.26 -9.10
CA THR A 245 13.54 -9.40 -10.00
C THR A 245 12.95 -10.63 -9.34
N ARG A 246 12.17 -11.40 -10.11
CA ARG A 246 11.63 -12.70 -9.76
C ARG A 246 12.76 -13.56 -9.15
N LEU A 247 12.61 -14.03 -7.91
CA LEU A 247 13.49 -15.06 -7.38
C LEU A 247 13.21 -16.35 -8.16
N ASP A 248 14.19 -16.76 -8.96
CA ASP A 248 14.20 -18.05 -9.64
C ASP A 248 13.98 -19.17 -8.63
N ALA A 249 12.95 -19.98 -8.89
CA ALA A 249 12.76 -21.27 -8.26
C ALA A 249 13.90 -22.20 -8.72
N GLY A 250 15.04 -22.15 -8.02
CA GLY A 250 16.25 -22.82 -8.51
C GLY A 250 17.43 -22.83 -7.56
N ARG A 251 17.23 -23.00 -6.25
CA ARG A 251 18.33 -23.43 -5.35
C ARG A 251 17.86 -24.57 -4.45
N ARG A 252 18.47 -25.73 -4.70
CA ARG A 252 18.34 -26.95 -3.88
C ARG A 252 18.72 -26.63 -2.44
N CYS A 253 17.95 -27.14 -1.49
CA CYS A 253 18.35 -27.21 -0.09
C CYS A 253 19.75 -27.83 0.02
N PRO A 254 20.69 -27.26 0.80
CA PRO A 254 21.83 -28.03 1.26
C PRO A 254 21.30 -29.10 2.23
N ALA A 255 21.58 -30.36 1.91
CA ALA A 255 21.35 -31.48 2.83
C ALA A 255 22.12 -31.21 4.13
N GLY A 256 21.38 -31.05 5.23
CA GLY A 256 21.97 -31.01 6.57
C GLY A 256 22.57 -32.37 6.94
N PRO A 257 23.54 -32.40 7.86
CA PRO A 257 24.29 -33.60 8.17
C PRO A 257 23.40 -34.67 8.81
N ILE A 258 23.58 -35.90 8.32
CA ILE A 258 22.99 -37.12 8.84
C ILE A 258 23.55 -37.33 10.25
N LEU A 259 22.71 -37.16 11.27
CA LEU A 259 22.96 -37.66 12.62
C LEU A 259 22.85 -39.19 12.58
N THR A 260 23.99 -39.86 12.45
CA THR A 260 24.15 -41.29 12.75
C THR A 260 23.83 -41.50 14.24
N ARG A 261 22.69 -42.14 14.51
CA ARG A 261 22.42 -42.73 15.82
C ARG A 261 23.25 -44.01 15.97
N ASP A 262 24.12 -44.01 16.96
CA ASP A 262 24.87 -45.16 17.45
C ASP A 262 23.89 -46.12 18.18
N PRO A 263 23.82 -47.42 17.82
CA PRO A 263 22.89 -48.35 18.44
C PRO A 263 23.60 -49.28 19.42
N GLN A 264 23.97 -48.81 20.61
CA GLN A 264 24.18 -49.67 21.79
C GLN A 264 23.88 -48.92 23.08
N GLU A 265 22.78 -49.26 23.74
CA GLU A 265 22.74 -49.65 25.16
C GLU A 265 21.29 -49.89 25.60
N THR A 266 21.13 -50.79 26.57
CA THR A 266 19.92 -51.14 27.36
C THR A 266 19.06 -52.33 26.88
N ARG A 267 19.53 -53.55 27.23
CA ARG A 267 18.72 -54.61 27.85
C ARG A 267 19.24 -54.74 29.30
N SER A 268 18.48 -54.36 30.32
CA SER A 268 17.52 -55.16 31.12
C SER A 268 18.11 -55.47 32.51
N PRO A 269 17.31 -55.80 33.53
CA PRO A 269 16.03 -55.24 33.97
C PRO A 269 16.19 -54.20 35.11
#